data_AF-A0A3S1AF28-F1
#
_entry.id   AF-A0A3S1AF28-F1
#
_cell.length_a   1.000
_cell.length_b   1.000
_cell.length_c   1.000
_cell.angle_alpha   90.00
_cell.angle_beta   90.00
_cell.angle_gamma   90.00
#
_symmetry.space_group_name_H-M   'P 1'
#
loop_
_entity.id
_entity.type
_entity.pdbx_description
1 polymer ?
#
loop_
_entity_poly.entity_id
_entity_poly.type
_entity_poly.pdbx_seq_one_letter_code
_entity_poly.pdbx_strand_id
1 'polypeptide(L)'
;MSQIITHNKRASLPIAIFLSALLAAPVLHGCGGGTRTEAPPINDAAGRQVNYPTNANQQAQNKPGLSTRNKVLITLAGAAALYYLYNQRKNAKGEGAQGKHYLSKNGRVYYRDAQGRPVWVTPPSGGIQVPAEEAERYRDFQGYNGRSTGRDLRELAPQGSTF
;
A
#
# COMPACT_ATOMS: atom_id res chain seq x y z
N MET A 1 60.94 17.12 9.50
CA MET A 1 60.35 16.55 10.73
C MET A 1 58.93 16.13 10.39
N SER A 2 58.67 14.83 10.33
CA SER A 2 57.38 14.25 9.94
C SER A 2 56.90 13.31 11.03
N GLN A 3 55.65 13.44 11.48
CA GLN A 3 54.87 12.33 12.03
C GLN A 3 53.38 12.55 11.73
N ILE A 4 52.81 11.61 10.98
CA ILE A 4 51.37 11.39 10.78
C ILE A 4 50.99 10.28 11.76
N ILE A 5 49.97 10.49 12.60
CA ILE A 5 49.42 9.43 13.44
C ILE A 5 47.93 9.32 13.17
N THR A 6 47.57 8.29 12.40
CA THR A 6 46.21 7.78 12.25
C THR A 6 46.04 6.65 13.26
N HIS A 7 45.00 6.67 14.09
CA HIS A 7 44.63 5.51 14.88
C HIS A 7 43.18 5.13 14.63
N ASN A 8 43.00 3.98 14.01
CA ASN A 8 41.73 3.35 13.71
C ASN A 8 41.86 1.92 14.26
N LYS A 9 41.14 1.56 15.32
CA LYS A 9 40.95 0.16 15.74
C LYS A 9 39.56 -0.07 16.32
N ARG A 10 38.86 -1.00 15.68
CA ARG A 10 37.60 -1.62 16.05
C ARG A 10 37.80 -2.65 17.18
N ALA A 11 36.68 -2.99 17.84
CA ALA A 11 36.30 -4.25 18.54
C ALA A 11 35.82 -3.97 19.97
N SER A 12 34.90 -4.70 20.59
CA SER A 12 33.81 -5.61 20.21
C SER A 12 32.96 -5.80 21.48
N LEU A 13 31.68 -6.14 21.34
CA LEU A 13 30.70 -6.38 22.42
C LEU A 13 31.13 -7.49 23.40
N PRO A 14 30.49 -7.55 24.59
CA PRO A 14 29.72 -8.76 24.87
C PRO A 14 28.23 -8.52 25.17
N ILE A 15 27.49 -9.51 24.71
CA ILE A 15 26.05 -9.78 24.81
C ILE A 15 25.65 -10.05 26.26
N ALA A 16 24.57 -9.43 26.73
CA ALA A 16 23.86 -9.86 27.94
C ALA A 16 22.48 -10.38 27.54
N ILE A 17 22.32 -11.71 27.58
CA ILE A 17 21.04 -12.41 27.47
C ILE A 17 20.50 -12.54 28.88
N PHE A 18 19.32 -11.98 29.15
CA PHE A 18 18.47 -12.42 30.26
C PHE A 18 17.10 -12.80 29.72
N LEU A 19 16.86 -14.11 29.68
CA LEU A 19 15.56 -14.75 29.48
C LEU A 19 14.72 -14.56 30.76
N SER A 20 13.54 -13.94 30.64
CA SER A 20 12.48 -14.05 31.63
C SER A 20 11.15 -14.27 30.90
N ALA A 21 10.72 -15.52 30.86
CA ALA A 21 9.41 -15.92 30.37
C ALA A 21 8.35 -15.66 31.45
N LEU A 22 7.39 -14.77 31.18
CA LEU A 22 6.10 -14.76 31.86
C LEU A 22 5.01 -14.90 30.79
N LEU A 23 4.51 -16.12 30.64
CA LEU A 23 3.45 -16.49 29.71
C LEU A 23 2.16 -16.70 30.51
N ALA A 24 1.27 -15.70 30.53
CA ALA A 24 -0.09 -15.87 31.02
C ALA A 24 -1.01 -14.84 30.34
N ALA A 25 -1.73 -15.27 29.29
CA ALA A 25 -2.91 -14.59 28.80
C ALA A 25 -3.96 -15.65 28.38
N PRO A 26 -5.25 -15.49 28.76
CA PRO A 26 -6.28 -16.49 28.60
C PRO A 26 -6.77 -16.60 27.15
N VAL A 27 -6.93 -17.83 26.69
CA VAL A 27 -7.52 -18.17 25.39
C VAL A 27 -9.05 -18.21 25.55
N LEU A 28 -9.74 -17.13 25.17
CA LEU A 28 -11.19 -17.17 24.98
C LEU A 28 -11.49 -17.69 23.57
N HIS A 29 -11.75 -18.99 23.48
CA HIS A 29 -12.32 -19.63 22.29
C HIS A 29 -13.82 -19.32 22.22
N GLY A 30 -14.21 -18.37 21.36
CA GLY A 30 -15.60 -18.15 20.98
C GLY A 30 -15.99 -19.06 19.82
N CYS A 31 -16.53 -20.23 20.13
CA CYS A 31 -17.11 -21.15 19.14
C CYS A 31 -18.56 -20.72 18.86
N GLY A 32 -18.76 -19.97 17.77
CA GLY A 32 -20.10 -19.59 17.28
C GLY A 32 -20.66 -20.67 16.36
N GLY A 33 -21.41 -21.62 16.92
CA GLY A 33 -22.12 -22.66 16.17
C GLY A 33 -23.59 -22.66 16.52
N GLY A 34 -24.43 -22.07 15.68
CA GLY A 34 -25.89 -22.06 15.83
C GLY A 34 -26.55 -22.18 14.47
N THR A 35 -26.77 -23.41 14.03
CA THR A 35 -27.63 -23.75 12.89
C THR A 35 -29.09 -23.44 13.22
N ARG A 36 -29.75 -22.61 12.41
CA ARG A 36 -31.21 -22.62 12.29
C ARG A 36 -31.61 -22.84 10.83
N THR A 37 -32.21 -24.00 10.65
CA THR A 37 -33.01 -24.47 9.53
C THR A 37 -34.14 -23.49 9.24
N GLU A 38 -34.23 -23.00 8.00
CA GLU A 38 -35.53 -22.72 7.37
C GLU A 38 -35.37 -22.87 5.85
N ALA A 39 -36.08 -23.84 5.29
CA ALA A 39 -36.17 -24.12 3.86
C ALA A 39 -37.46 -23.48 3.30
N PRO A 40 -37.75 -23.60 1.99
CA PRO A 40 -37.63 -22.56 0.98
C PRO A 40 -38.99 -22.03 0.48
N PRO A 41 -38.99 -21.06 -0.44
CA PRO A 41 -39.97 -21.12 -1.51
C PRO A 41 -39.31 -21.25 -2.89
N ILE A 42 -39.69 -22.32 -3.58
CA ILE A 42 -39.53 -22.53 -5.01
C ILE A 42 -40.58 -21.68 -5.77
N ASN A 43 -40.18 -20.97 -6.83
CA ASN A 43 -40.85 -20.96 -8.15
C ASN A 43 -40.12 -20.03 -9.16
N ASP A 44 -39.40 -20.67 -10.08
CA ASP A 44 -39.33 -20.49 -11.55
C ASP A 44 -39.55 -19.09 -12.16
N ALA A 45 -38.46 -18.51 -12.68
CA ALA A 45 -38.52 -17.57 -13.80
C ALA A 45 -37.25 -17.68 -14.66
N ALA A 46 -37.48 -17.94 -15.94
CA ALA A 46 -36.53 -18.14 -17.02
C ALA A 46 -35.41 -17.08 -17.12
N GLY A 47 -34.24 -17.53 -17.58
CA GLY A 47 -33.25 -16.75 -18.35
C GLY A 47 -32.69 -15.49 -17.67
N ARG A 48 -31.49 -15.58 -17.11
CA ARG A 48 -30.72 -14.38 -16.73
C ARG A 48 -29.27 -14.48 -17.19
N GLN A 49 -28.91 -13.61 -18.12
CA GLN A 49 -27.53 -13.21 -18.43
C GLN A 49 -26.72 -13.05 -17.14
N VAL A 50 -25.52 -13.63 -17.14
CA VAL A 50 -24.43 -13.29 -16.22
C VAL A 50 -24.05 -11.82 -16.44
N ASN A 51 -24.69 -10.94 -15.67
CA ASN A 51 -24.29 -9.56 -15.51
C ASN A 51 -23.22 -9.52 -14.41
N TYR A 52 -21.96 -9.33 -14.80
CA TYR A 52 -20.91 -8.98 -13.86
C TYR A 52 -21.32 -7.67 -13.16
N PRO A 53 -21.32 -7.57 -11.82
CA PRO A 53 -21.50 -6.28 -11.19
C PRO A 53 -20.27 -5.43 -11.50
N THR A 54 -20.42 -4.56 -12.48
CA THR A 54 -19.62 -3.34 -12.65
C THR A 54 -19.55 -2.68 -11.28
N ASN A 55 -18.33 -2.46 -10.78
CA ASN A 55 -18.06 -1.79 -9.52
C ASN A 55 -18.75 -0.42 -9.51
N ALA A 56 -19.96 -0.39 -8.96
CA ALA A 56 -20.65 0.82 -8.60
C ALA A 56 -19.80 1.50 -7.52
N ASN A 57 -19.51 2.78 -7.74
CA ASN A 57 -19.00 3.70 -6.74
C ASN A 57 -19.63 3.39 -5.37
N GLN A 58 -18.87 2.75 -4.47
CA GLN A 58 -19.27 2.63 -3.08
C GLN A 58 -19.03 3.99 -2.43
N GLN A 59 -19.94 4.92 -2.67
CA GLN A 59 -20.12 6.08 -1.82
C GLN A 59 -20.52 5.53 -0.45
N ALA A 60 -19.62 5.67 0.52
CA ALA A 60 -19.85 5.22 1.89
C ALA A 60 -21.16 5.81 2.41
N GLN A 61 -22.11 4.93 2.72
CA GLN A 61 -23.43 5.28 3.23
C GLN A 61 -23.28 5.75 4.68
N ASN A 62 -23.31 7.07 4.89
CA ASN A 62 -23.18 7.71 6.19
C ASN A 62 -24.39 7.36 7.08
N LYS A 63 -24.15 6.67 8.20
CA LYS A 63 -25.12 6.57 9.31
C LYS A 63 -25.12 7.91 10.06
N PRO A 64 -26.26 8.62 10.16
CA PRO A 64 -26.31 9.92 10.82
C PRO A 64 -26.34 9.73 12.35
N GLY A 65 -25.21 10.00 12.99
CA GLY A 65 -25.08 10.02 14.44
C GLY A 65 -23.63 10.13 14.86
N LEU A 66 -23.26 11.31 15.40
CA LEU A 66 -21.92 11.76 15.81
C LEU A 66 -21.11 12.42 14.67
N SER A 67 -20.90 13.74 14.77
CA SER A 67 -20.17 14.60 13.83
C SER A 67 -18.67 14.29 13.80
N THR A 68 -18.32 13.08 13.37
CA THR A 68 -16.97 12.79 12.90
C THR A 68 -16.92 13.42 11.51
N ARG A 69 -16.16 14.53 11.34
CA ARG A 69 -15.84 15.14 10.04
C ARG A 69 -15.87 14.08 8.95
N ASN A 70 -16.81 14.18 7.99
CA ASN A 70 -16.94 13.25 6.88
C ASN A 70 -15.61 13.20 6.13
N LYS A 71 -14.76 12.23 6.48
CA LYS A 71 -13.44 12.08 5.88
C LYS A 71 -13.64 11.45 4.51
N VAL A 72 -13.73 12.31 3.50
CA VAL A 72 -13.88 11.87 2.12
C VAL A 72 -12.64 11.06 1.74
N LEU A 73 -12.86 9.83 1.31
CA LEU A 73 -11.82 8.95 0.80
C LEU A 73 -11.82 9.02 -0.73
N ILE A 74 -10.65 9.26 -1.30
CA ILE A 74 -10.41 9.25 -2.74
C ILE A 74 -9.70 7.95 -3.10
N THR A 75 -10.19 7.29 -4.14
CA THR A 75 -9.54 6.08 -4.66
C THR A 75 -8.45 6.45 -5.64
N LEU A 76 -7.21 6.07 -5.35
CA LEU A 76 -6.08 6.20 -6.28
C LEU A 76 -5.85 4.87 -6.99
N ALA A 77 -5.88 4.88 -8.31
CA ALA A 77 -5.53 3.75 -9.17
C ALA A 77 -4.37 4.11 -10.11
N GLY A 78 -3.87 3.14 -10.89
CA GLY A 78 -2.94 3.37 -11.99
C GLY A 78 -1.71 4.22 -11.61
N ALA A 79 -1.46 5.30 -12.36
CA ALA A 79 -0.32 6.18 -12.16
C ALA A 79 -0.37 6.92 -10.80
N ALA A 80 -1.55 7.35 -10.37
CA ALA A 80 -1.73 8.00 -9.07
C ALA A 80 -1.38 7.05 -7.91
N ALA A 81 -1.82 5.78 -7.97
CA ALA A 81 -1.47 4.77 -6.98
C ALA A 81 0.03 4.46 -6.96
N LEU A 82 0.65 4.35 -8.13
CA LEU A 82 2.11 4.17 -8.22
C LEU A 82 2.87 5.35 -7.62
N TYR A 83 2.45 6.58 -7.94
CA TYR A 83 3.10 7.77 -7.39
C TYR A 83 2.90 7.90 -5.89
N TYR A 84 1.76 7.43 -5.38
CA TYR A 84 1.49 7.31 -3.97
C TYR A 84 2.51 6.40 -3.27
N LEU A 85 2.64 5.16 -3.74
CA LEU A 85 3.59 4.16 -3.21
C LEU A 85 5.04 4.65 -3.29
N TYR A 86 5.42 5.28 -4.40
CA TYR A 86 6.74 5.89 -4.55
C TYR A 86 7.01 6.93 -3.46
N ASN A 87 6.06 7.86 -3.25
CA ASN A 87 6.26 8.93 -2.28
C ASN A 87 6.32 8.44 -0.83
N GLN A 88 5.61 7.37 -0.48
CA GLN A 88 5.69 6.77 0.85
C GLN A 88 7.09 6.23 1.17
N ARG A 89 7.82 5.76 0.15
CA ARG A 89 9.09 5.03 0.35
C ARG A 89 10.31 5.65 -0.34
N LYS A 90 10.19 6.80 -1.00
CA LYS A 90 11.33 7.48 -1.68
C LYS A 90 12.50 7.84 -0.74
N ASN A 91 12.23 7.94 0.56
CA ASN A 91 13.22 8.28 1.59
C ASN A 91 13.39 7.17 2.65
N ALA A 92 12.90 5.97 2.40
CA ALA A 92 13.04 4.85 3.33
C ALA A 92 14.51 4.43 3.47
N LYS A 93 14.93 4.05 4.69
CA LYS A 93 16.31 3.64 5.04
C LYS A 93 16.48 2.11 5.13
N GLY A 94 15.52 1.34 4.64
CA GLY A 94 15.57 -0.14 4.62
C GLY A 94 16.08 -0.71 3.29
N GLU A 95 16.13 -2.04 3.22
CA GLU A 95 16.47 -2.81 2.03
C GLU A 95 15.26 -3.62 1.53
N GLY A 96 15.33 -4.10 0.29
CA GLY A 96 14.29 -4.95 -0.28
C GLY A 96 12.95 -4.23 -0.43
N ALA A 97 11.86 -4.98 -0.24
CA ALA A 97 10.51 -4.45 -0.38
C ALA A 97 10.25 -3.26 0.56
N GLN A 98 10.86 -3.26 1.76
CA GLN A 98 10.73 -2.19 2.77
C GLN A 98 11.72 -1.03 2.53
N GLY A 99 12.55 -1.12 1.49
CA GLY A 99 13.54 -0.13 1.17
C GLY A 99 13.04 1.00 0.28
N LYS A 100 14.02 1.78 -0.19
CA LYS A 100 13.78 2.94 -1.03
C LYS A 100 13.11 2.56 -2.35
N HIS A 101 12.09 3.32 -2.71
CA HIS A 101 11.46 3.23 -4.02
C HIS A 101 12.09 4.22 -4.99
N TYR A 102 12.23 3.79 -6.24
CA TYR A 102 12.83 4.51 -7.35
C TYR A 102 11.82 4.61 -8.50
N LEU A 103 11.94 5.69 -9.26
CA LEU A 103 11.17 5.91 -10.48
C LEU A 103 12.06 5.66 -11.69
N SER A 104 11.68 4.73 -12.57
CA SER A 104 12.36 4.48 -13.85
C SER A 104 11.91 5.52 -14.89
N LYS A 105 12.73 5.68 -15.93
CA LYS A 105 12.50 6.56 -17.08
C LYS A 105 11.18 6.30 -17.80
N ASN A 106 10.70 5.05 -17.78
CA ASN A 106 9.43 4.66 -18.37
C ASN A 106 8.20 4.94 -17.48
N GLY A 107 8.37 5.63 -16.35
CA GLY A 107 7.28 5.95 -15.43
C GLY A 107 6.87 4.78 -14.52
N ARG A 108 7.67 3.73 -14.43
CA ARG A 108 7.41 2.60 -13.53
C ARG A 108 8.16 2.77 -12.21
N VAL A 109 7.55 2.33 -11.12
CA VAL A 109 8.16 2.35 -9.79
C VAL A 109 8.80 0.99 -9.51
N TYR A 110 10.02 1.00 -8.98
CA TYR A 110 10.73 -0.21 -8.56
C TYR A 110 11.45 0.00 -7.23
N TYR A 111 11.75 -1.09 -6.54
CA TYR A 111 12.71 -1.11 -5.42
C TYR A 111 13.86 -2.05 -5.78
N ARG A 112 14.93 -2.04 -4.97
CA ARG A 112 16.03 -3.01 -5.12
C ARG A 112 15.90 -4.09 -4.04
N ASP A 113 15.93 -5.36 -4.45
CA ASP A 113 15.96 -6.49 -3.52
C ASP A 113 17.29 -6.54 -2.73
N ALA A 114 17.45 -7.52 -1.84
CA ALA A 114 18.68 -7.69 -1.06
C ALA A 114 19.93 -7.94 -1.93
N GLN A 115 19.74 -8.41 -3.17
CA GLN A 115 20.78 -8.64 -4.16
C GLN A 115 20.99 -7.42 -5.09
N GLY A 116 20.30 -6.31 -4.83
CA GLY A 116 20.39 -5.10 -5.63
C GLY A 116 19.64 -5.14 -6.96
N ARG A 117 18.85 -6.19 -7.24
CA ARG A 117 18.11 -6.35 -8.49
C ARG A 117 16.82 -5.51 -8.47
N PRO A 118 16.43 -4.90 -9.59
CA PRO A 118 15.21 -4.12 -9.66
C PRO A 118 13.98 -5.01 -9.61
N VAL A 119 13.05 -4.72 -8.69
CA VAL A 119 11.75 -5.37 -8.59
C VAL A 119 10.66 -4.34 -8.79
N TRP A 120 9.81 -4.55 -9.80
CA TRP A 120 8.73 -3.65 -10.16
C TRP A 120 7.60 -3.66 -9.12
N VAL A 121 7.17 -2.48 -8.71
CA VAL A 121 6.03 -2.30 -7.82
C VAL A 121 4.75 -2.41 -8.63
N THR A 122 3.82 -3.23 -8.16
CA THR A 122 2.49 -3.39 -8.73
C THR A 122 1.48 -2.77 -7.77
N PRO A 123 0.71 -1.75 -8.20
CA PRO A 123 -0.33 -1.19 -7.35
C PRO A 123 -1.49 -2.20 -7.21
N PRO A 124 -2.22 -2.19 -6.09
CA PRO A 124 -3.40 -3.03 -5.93
C PRO A 124 -4.44 -2.70 -7.02
N SER A 125 -5.07 -3.74 -7.59
CA SER A 125 -6.02 -3.61 -8.70
C SER A 125 -7.29 -2.83 -8.33
N GLY A 126 -7.74 -2.93 -7.07
CA GLY A 126 -8.85 -2.13 -6.53
C GLY A 126 -8.49 -0.69 -6.19
N GLY A 127 -7.24 -0.28 -6.39
CA GLY A 127 -6.73 1.02 -5.98
C GLY A 127 -6.44 1.13 -4.48
N ILE A 128 -6.06 2.33 -4.05
CA ILE A 128 -5.71 2.67 -2.68
C ILE A 128 -6.64 3.78 -2.23
N GLN A 129 -7.35 3.59 -1.11
CA GLN A 129 -8.19 4.64 -0.53
C GLN A 129 -7.32 5.57 0.33
N VAL A 130 -7.31 6.83 -0.04
CA VAL A 130 -6.48 7.86 0.59
C VAL A 130 -7.39 9.03 1.00
N PRO A 131 -7.17 9.66 2.18
CA PRO A 131 -7.88 10.89 2.55
C PRO A 131 -7.79 11.94 1.47
N ALA A 132 -8.87 12.69 1.22
CA ALA A 132 -8.90 13.71 0.18
C ALA A 132 -7.73 14.69 0.28
N GLU A 133 -7.36 15.11 1.49
CA GLU A 133 -6.27 16.06 1.73
C GLU A 133 -4.91 15.52 1.27
N GLU A 134 -4.67 14.22 1.47
CA GLU A 134 -3.46 13.54 1.00
C GLU A 134 -3.55 13.19 -0.49
N ALA A 135 -4.76 12.94 -0.99
CA ALA A 135 -5.00 12.61 -2.39
C ALA A 135 -4.81 13.82 -3.33
N GLU A 136 -5.06 15.05 -2.88
CA GLU A 136 -5.02 16.27 -3.71
C GLU A 136 -3.73 16.43 -4.52
N ARG A 137 -2.58 16.04 -3.95
CA ARG A 137 -1.28 16.11 -4.64
C ARG A 137 -1.18 15.17 -5.86
N TYR A 138 -2.12 14.25 -6.02
CA TYR A 138 -2.18 13.27 -7.11
C TYR A 138 -3.29 13.58 -8.12
N ARG A 139 -4.02 14.68 -7.96
CA ARG A 139 -5.23 15.00 -8.75
C ARG A 139 -5.02 15.04 -10.27
N ASP A 140 -3.81 15.39 -10.69
CA ASP A 140 -3.46 15.55 -12.11
C ASP A 140 -3.04 14.22 -12.77
N PHE A 141 -2.88 13.14 -11.99
CA PHE A 141 -2.42 11.84 -12.47
C PHE A 141 -3.56 10.92 -12.85
N GLN A 142 -3.30 10.09 -13.87
CA GLN A 142 -4.21 9.03 -14.26
C GLN A 142 -4.52 8.10 -13.07
N GLY A 143 -5.80 7.80 -12.86
CA GLY A 143 -6.31 6.95 -11.80
C GLY A 143 -6.71 7.69 -10.52
N TYR A 144 -6.58 9.03 -10.46
CA TYR A 144 -7.18 9.81 -9.37
C TYR A 144 -8.71 9.68 -9.42
N ASN A 145 -9.30 9.22 -8.33
CA ASN A 145 -10.71 8.89 -8.21
C ASN A 145 -11.27 8.03 -9.37
N GLY A 146 -10.47 7.06 -9.83
CA GLY A 146 -10.85 6.16 -10.93
C GLY A 146 -10.82 6.79 -12.34
N ARG A 147 -10.34 8.02 -12.50
CA ARG A 147 -10.24 8.68 -13.82
C ARG A 147 -9.27 7.94 -14.74
N SER A 148 -9.65 7.77 -16.00
CA SER A 148 -8.79 7.16 -17.04
C SER A 148 -7.84 8.17 -17.71
N THR A 149 -8.08 9.47 -17.53
CA THR A 149 -7.29 10.59 -18.05
C THR A 149 -6.35 11.16 -17.00
N GLY A 150 -5.31 11.87 -17.44
CA GLY A 150 -4.33 12.53 -16.58
C GLY A 150 -2.91 12.24 -17.04
N ARG A 151 -1.93 12.84 -16.37
CA ARG A 151 -0.52 12.57 -16.66
C ARG A 151 -0.09 11.22 -16.08
N ASP A 152 0.88 10.60 -16.74
CA ASP A 152 1.58 9.44 -16.20
C ASP A 152 2.84 9.88 -15.43
N LEU A 153 3.65 8.91 -15.01
CA LEU A 153 4.85 9.16 -14.23
C LEU A 153 6.11 9.38 -15.09
N ARG A 154 6.02 9.27 -16.42
CA ARG A 154 7.17 9.40 -17.33
C ARG A 154 7.75 10.81 -17.29
N GLU A 155 6.88 11.80 -17.14
CA GLU A 155 7.28 13.22 -17.03
C GLU A 155 7.98 13.55 -15.71
N LEU A 156 7.78 12.75 -14.66
CA LEU A 156 8.44 12.93 -13.37
C LEU A 156 9.79 12.23 -13.30
N ALA A 157 10.09 11.35 -14.26
CA ALA A 157 11.30 10.57 -14.22
C ALA A 157 12.52 11.48 -14.44
N PRO A 158 13.59 11.33 -13.65
CA PRO A 158 14.80 12.11 -13.83
C PRO A 158 15.35 11.92 -15.25
N GLN A 159 15.45 13.02 -15.99
CA GLN A 159 16.00 13.06 -17.35
C GLN A 159 17.52 12.83 -17.28
N GLY A 160 17.97 11.61 -16.99
CA GLY A 160 19.40 11.35 -16.86
C GLY A 160 19.84 9.97 -16.37
N SER A 161 18.93 9.08 -15.97
CA SER A 161 19.29 7.74 -15.51
C SER A 161 18.67 6.65 -16.39
N THR A 162 19.53 6.04 -17.20
CA THR A 162 19.22 4.88 -18.06
C THR A 162 19.20 3.62 -17.21
N PHE A 163 18.01 3.11 -16.84
CA PHE A 163 17.79 1.76 -16.30
C PHE A 163 16.43 1.23 -16.74
#